data_AF-A0AAV0ESP9-F1
#
_entry.id   AF-A0AAV0ESP9-F1
#
_cell.length_a   1.000
_cell.length_b   1.000
_cell.length_c   1.000
_cell.angle_alpha   90.00
_cell.angle_beta   90.00
_cell.angle_gamma   90.00
#
_symmetry.space_group_name_H-M   'P 1'
#
loop_
_entity.id
_entity.type
_entity.pdbx_description
1 polymer ?
#
loop_
_entity_poly.entity_id
_entity_poly.type
_entity_poly.pdbx_seq_one_letter_code
_entity_poly.pdbx_strand_id
1 'polypeptide(L)'
;MSERILPKMECTRISGLNTSRINWELRVRLVRYYANPNFNKQAKTPNSLECIFYNCQALYAFRSFQELSNSDQVDLKQLFDVVGSIVSIHVPEPQEYDVESQKLIELVLEDPE
;
A
#
# COMPACT_ATOMS: atom_id res chain seq x y z
N MET A 1 -18.54 16.69 -40.14
CA MET A 1 -17.43 16.26 -39.27
C MET A 1 -18.01 15.25 -38.30
N SER A 2 -17.63 13.98 -38.40
CA SER A 2 -18.13 12.92 -37.52
C SER A 2 -17.19 12.82 -36.32
N GLU A 3 -17.70 13.16 -35.13
CA GLU A 3 -17.01 12.89 -33.88
C GLU A 3 -16.88 11.38 -33.71
N ARG A 4 -15.64 10.88 -33.67
CA ARG A 4 -15.38 9.50 -33.27
C ARG A 4 -15.67 9.41 -31.77
N ILE A 5 -16.85 8.92 -31.43
CA ILE A 5 -17.16 8.52 -30.06
C ILE A 5 -16.27 7.31 -29.76
N LEU A 6 -15.19 7.52 -29.02
CA LEU A 6 -14.38 6.42 -28.50
C LEU A 6 -15.28 5.60 -27.58
N PRO A 7 -15.31 4.26 -27.72
CA PRO A 7 -16.11 3.42 -26.84
C PRO A 7 -15.65 3.67 -25.40
N LYS A 8 -16.61 3.98 -24.52
CA LYS A 8 -16.37 4.17 -23.09
C LYS A 8 -15.83 2.85 -22.55
N MET A 9 -14.52 2.79 -22.25
CA MET A 9 -13.93 1.58 -21.69
C MET A 9 -14.48 1.38 -20.29
N GLU A 10 -14.96 0.18 -19.99
CA GLU A 10 -15.40 -0.13 -18.63
C GLU A 10 -14.19 -0.21 -17.71
N CYS A 11 -14.26 0.53 -16.60
CA CYS A 11 -13.23 0.52 -15.57
C CYS A 11 -13.06 -0.90 -15.01
N THR A 12 -11.88 -1.48 -15.20
CA THR A 12 -11.59 -2.85 -14.80
C THR A 12 -11.16 -2.91 -13.33
N ARG A 13 -11.56 -3.97 -12.62
CA ARG A 13 -11.03 -4.29 -11.30
C ARG A 13 -9.63 -4.91 -11.40
N ILE A 14 -8.75 -4.67 -10.41
CA ILE A 14 -7.41 -5.30 -10.35
C ILE A 14 -7.53 -6.83 -10.42
N SER A 15 -8.53 -7.42 -9.74
CA SER A 15 -8.81 -8.87 -9.79
C SER A 15 -9.16 -9.41 -11.18
N GLY A 16 -9.54 -8.55 -12.13
CA GLY A 16 -9.82 -8.91 -13.51
C GLY A 16 -8.65 -8.70 -14.46
N LEU A 17 -7.52 -8.15 -13.98
CA LEU A 17 -6.32 -7.97 -14.79
C LEU A 17 -5.75 -9.32 -15.19
N ASN A 18 -5.33 -9.42 -16.44
CA ASN A 18 -4.61 -10.56 -16.97
C ASN A 18 -3.55 -10.11 -17.97
N THR A 19 -2.57 -10.98 -18.23
CA THR A 19 -1.45 -10.70 -19.14
C THR A 19 -1.81 -10.85 -20.62
N SER A 20 -2.96 -11.43 -20.94
CA SER A 20 -3.43 -11.66 -22.31
C SER A 20 -4.04 -10.42 -22.97
N ARG A 21 -4.43 -9.41 -22.17
CA ARG A 21 -4.88 -8.10 -22.64
C ARG A 21 -3.91 -7.02 -22.18
N ILE A 22 -3.58 -6.11 -23.09
CA ILE A 22 -2.59 -5.04 -22.85
C ILE A 22 -3.22 -3.67 -22.58
N ASN A 23 -4.51 -3.48 -22.89
CA ASN A 23 -5.20 -2.20 -22.75
C ASN A 23 -6.27 -2.29 -21.66
N TRP A 24 -6.05 -1.56 -20.57
CA TRP A 24 -6.93 -1.51 -19.41
C TRP A 24 -7.17 -0.05 -19.01
N GLU A 25 -8.41 0.27 -18.65
CA GLU A 25 -8.72 1.49 -17.92
C GLU A 25 -8.95 1.11 -16.45
N LEU A 26 -8.14 1.67 -15.56
CA LEU A 26 -8.17 1.38 -14.13
C LEU A 26 -8.52 2.64 -13.34
N ARG A 27 -9.47 2.51 -12.41
CA ARG A 27 -9.73 3.51 -11.37
C ARG A 27 -9.29 2.91 -10.04
N VAL A 28 -8.10 3.32 -9.61
CA VAL A 28 -7.42 2.78 -8.44
C VAL A 28 -6.97 3.91 -7.53
N ARG A 29 -6.72 3.59 -6.26
CA ARG A 29 -6.04 4.48 -5.33
C ARG A 29 -4.58 4.06 -5.19
N LEU A 30 -3.66 5.02 -5.29
CA LEU A 30 -2.26 4.83 -4.93
C LEU A 30 -2.17 4.72 -3.39
N VAL A 31 -1.67 3.59 -2.90
CA VAL A 31 -1.53 3.32 -1.45
C VAL A 31 -0.11 3.60 -0.98
N ARG A 32 0.88 3.10 -1.73
CA ARG A 32 2.30 3.33 -1.47
C ARG A 32 3.04 3.48 -2.79
N TYR A 33 4.15 4.20 -2.75
CA TYR A 33 5.10 4.23 -3.85
C TYR A 33 6.52 4.18 -3.29
N TYR A 34 7.42 3.61 -4.08
CA TYR A 34 8.85 3.56 -3.80
C TYR A 34 9.60 4.17 -4.98
N ALA A 35 10.69 4.87 -4.70
CA ALA A 35 11.67 5.16 -5.74
C ALA A 35 12.17 3.82 -6.28
N ASN A 36 12.24 3.66 -7.60
CA ASN A 36 12.79 2.46 -8.22
C ASN A 36 14.24 2.72 -8.67
N PRO A 37 15.25 2.38 -7.83
CA PRO A 37 16.65 2.64 -8.16
C PRO A 37 17.19 1.70 -9.24
N ASN A 38 16.49 0.60 -9.52
CA ASN A 38 16.90 -0.45 -10.45
C ASN A 38 16.25 -0.32 -11.84
N PHE A 39 15.42 0.71 -12.06
CA PHE A 39 14.85 0.94 -13.39
C PHE A 39 15.96 1.27 -14.37
N ASN A 40 16.00 0.50 -15.45
CA ASN A 40 17.09 0.42 -16.40
C ASN A 40 17.61 1.81 -16.79
N LYS A 41 18.85 2.14 -16.40
CA LYS A 41 19.51 3.44 -16.67
C LYS A 41 19.64 3.78 -18.16
N GLN A 42 19.33 2.84 -19.05
CA GLN A 42 19.30 3.02 -20.50
C GLN A 42 17.94 3.54 -21.03
N ALA A 43 16.87 3.50 -20.22
CA ALA A 43 15.56 4.02 -20.60
C ALA A 43 15.52 5.55 -20.44
N LYS A 44 15.12 6.27 -21.50
CA LYS A 44 15.03 7.75 -21.58
C LYS A 44 14.02 8.42 -20.63
N THR A 45 13.47 7.70 -19.65
CA THR A 45 12.44 8.18 -18.74
C THR A 45 13.00 8.24 -17.32
N PRO A 46 13.37 9.43 -16.81
CA PRO A 46 14.18 9.55 -15.60
C PRO A 46 13.43 9.30 -14.29
N ASN A 47 12.10 9.19 -14.30
CA ASN A 47 11.28 9.10 -13.09
C ASN A 47 10.35 7.89 -13.17
N SER A 48 10.80 6.75 -12.64
CA SER A 48 9.94 5.59 -12.45
C SER A 48 9.70 5.37 -10.97
N LEU A 49 8.44 5.08 -10.63
CA LEU A 49 8.01 4.72 -9.28
C LEU A 49 7.46 3.30 -9.32
N GLU A 50 7.81 2.51 -8.31
CA GLU A 50 7.10 1.29 -8.02
C GLU A 50 5.89 1.64 -7.15
N CYS A 51 4.69 1.22 -7.55
CA CYS A 51 3.44 1.65 -6.93
C CYS A 51 2.60 0.47 -6.48
N ILE A 52 2.03 0.57 -5.28
CA ILE A 52 1.01 -0.35 -4.78
C ILE A 52 -0.36 0.32 -4.93
N PHE A 53 -1.24 -0.33 -5.69
CA PHE A 53 -2.59 0.15 -5.96
C PHE A 53 -3.63 -0.74 -5.29
N TYR A 54 -4.74 -0.13 -4.88
CA TYR A 54 -5.87 -0.83 -4.28
C TYR A 54 -7.19 -0.46 -4.98
N ASN A 55 -8.09 -1.45 -5.11
CA ASN A 55 -9.35 -1.31 -5.85
C ASN A 55 -10.59 -1.95 -5.16
N CYS A 56 -10.70 -1.96 -3.83
CA CYS A 56 -11.96 -2.36 -3.18
C CYS A 56 -12.87 -1.16 -2.88
N GLN A 57 -14.16 -1.42 -2.67
CA GLN A 57 -15.16 -0.42 -2.22
C GLN A 57 -14.88 0.06 -0.78
N ALA A 58 -14.27 -0.77 0.06
CA ALA A 58 -13.81 -0.41 1.41
C ALA A 58 -12.27 -0.33 1.40
N LEU A 59 -11.74 0.85 1.73
CA LEU A 59 -10.31 1.19 1.60
C LEU A 59 -9.40 0.51 2.60
N TYR A 60 -9.96 0.10 3.73
CA TYR A 60 -9.24 -0.52 4.84
C TYR A 60 -10.11 -1.63 5.41
N ALA A 61 -9.46 -2.72 5.81
CA ALA A 61 -10.07 -3.80 6.58
C ALA A 61 -9.55 -3.69 8.02
N PHE A 62 -10.03 -2.67 8.73
CA PHE A 62 -9.58 -2.39 10.09
C PHE A 62 -9.94 -3.53 11.05
N ARG A 63 -8.96 -3.89 11.88
CA ARG A 63 -9.11 -4.77 13.04
C ARG A 63 -9.01 -3.93 14.31
N SER A 64 -9.89 -4.18 15.29
CA SER A 64 -9.77 -3.57 16.62
C SER A 64 -8.62 -4.20 17.40
N PHE A 65 -8.06 -3.48 18.37
CA PHE A 65 -7.05 -4.05 19.26
C PHE A 65 -7.62 -5.16 20.14
N GLN A 66 -8.92 -5.13 20.44
CA GLN A 66 -9.60 -6.26 21.09
C GLN A 66 -9.57 -7.54 20.23
N GLU A 67 -9.85 -7.44 18.92
CA GLU A 67 -9.73 -8.58 18.00
C GLU A 67 -8.29 -9.09 17.94
N LEU A 68 -7.31 -8.18 17.87
CA LEU A 68 -5.90 -8.54 17.77
C LEU A 68 -5.32 -9.14 19.05
N SER A 69 -5.89 -8.82 20.21
CA SER A 69 -5.46 -9.37 21.50
C SER A 69 -5.76 -10.86 21.66
N ASN A 70 -6.68 -11.41 20.85
CA ASN A 70 -7.01 -12.84 20.84
C ASN A 70 -6.10 -13.58 19.85
N SER A 71 -4.96 -14.07 20.35
CA SER A 71 -3.89 -14.70 19.55
C SER A 71 -4.35 -15.85 18.64
N ASP A 72 -5.41 -16.57 19.03
CA ASP A 72 -5.93 -17.70 18.26
C ASP A 72 -6.64 -17.29 16.95
N GLN A 73 -6.92 -15.99 16.80
CA GLN A 73 -7.62 -15.44 15.63
C GLN A 73 -6.70 -14.68 14.67
N VAL A 74 -5.42 -14.48 15.01
CA VAL A 74 -4.49 -13.66 14.23
C VAL A 74 -3.36 -14.50 13.65
N ASP A 75 -3.37 -14.67 12.33
CA ASP A 75 -2.21 -15.17 11.60
C ASP A 75 -1.16 -14.05 11.48
N LEU A 76 -0.07 -14.17 12.26
CA LEU A 76 1.03 -13.20 12.30
C LEU A 76 1.76 -13.02 10.95
N LYS A 77 1.51 -13.88 9.96
CA LYS A 77 2.07 -13.74 8.61
C LYS A 77 1.18 -12.90 7.68
N GLN A 78 0.00 -12.48 8.11
CA GLN A 78 -0.94 -11.69 7.31
C GLN A 78 -0.84 -10.19 7.63
N LEU A 79 -1.09 -9.38 6.60
CA LEU A 79 -1.23 -7.93 6.75
C LEU A 79 -2.66 -7.59 7.16
N PHE A 80 -2.80 -6.64 8.08
CA PHE A 80 -4.08 -6.10 8.52
C PHE A 80 -3.96 -4.59 8.74
N ASP A 81 -5.08 -3.90 8.63
CA ASP A 81 -5.15 -2.47 8.89
C ASP A 81 -5.56 -2.23 10.35
N VAL A 82 -4.97 -1.22 10.99
CA VAL A 82 -5.39 -0.73 12.32
C VAL A 82 -5.56 0.78 12.29
N VAL A 83 -6.43 1.29 13.15
CA VAL A 83 -6.60 2.72 13.38
C VAL A 83 -6.66 2.94 14.89
N GLY A 84 -5.94 3.93 15.38
CA GLY A 84 -5.88 4.25 16.80
C GLY A 84 -5.26 5.61 17.05
N SER A 85 -5.52 6.14 18.24
CA SER A 85 -4.88 7.36 18.74
C SER A 85 -3.45 7.05 19.17
N ILE A 86 -2.48 7.83 18.72
CA ILE A 86 -1.09 7.73 19.22
C ILE A 86 -1.07 8.30 20.63
N VAL A 87 -0.76 7.46 21.62
CA VAL A 87 -0.66 7.87 23.03
C VAL A 87 0.76 7.89 23.57
N SER A 88 1.68 7.21 22.91
CA SER A 88 3.10 7.27 23.23
C SER A 88 3.97 7.06 21.99
N ILE A 89 5.11 7.74 21.98
CA ILE A 89 6.15 7.63 20.96
C ILE A 89 7.48 7.41 21.69
N HIS A 90 8.14 6.31 21.41
CA HIS A 90 9.49 6.04 21.88
C HIS A 90 10.42 5.91 20.67
N VAL A 91 11.46 6.75 20.66
CA VAL A 91 12.52 6.67 19.64
C VAL A 91 13.68 5.94 20.32
N PRO A 92 13.96 4.68 19.97
CA PRO A 92 15.09 3.96 20.55
C PRO A 92 16.38 4.77 20.33
N GLU A 93 17.22 4.83 21.36
CA GLU A 93 18.56 5.36 21.17
C GLU A 93 19.28 4.53 20.10
N PRO A 94 20.08 5.15 19.22
CA PRO A 94 20.84 4.41 18.23
C PRO A 94 21.82 3.48 18.96
N GLN A 95 21.42 2.22 19.17
CA GLN A 95 22.38 1.17 19.46
C GLN A 95 23.24 1.00 18.21
N GLU A 96 24.53 0.80 18.40
CA GLU A 96 25.53 0.51 17.36
C GLU A 96 25.13 -0.78 16.61
N TYR A 97 24.11 -0.72 15.77
CA TYR A 97 23.79 -1.76 14.80
C TYR A 97 24.21 -1.26 13.43
N ASP A 98 25.20 -1.97 12.93
CA ASP A 98 25.86 -1.74 11.66
C ASP A 98 24.93 -2.06 10.48
N VAL A 99 25.17 -1.30 9.40
CA VAL A 99 24.68 -1.41 8.02
C VAL A 99 23.17 -1.22 7.79
N GLU A 100 22.86 -0.05 7.22
CA GLU A 100 21.55 0.49 6.80
C GLU A 100 20.71 1.10 7.92
N SER A 101 20.71 2.44 7.95
CA SER A 101 20.07 3.32 8.93
C SER A 101 18.53 3.19 8.98
N GLN A 102 18.02 2.06 9.46
CA GLN A 102 16.61 1.90 9.76
C GLN A 102 16.32 2.63 11.06
N LYS A 103 15.67 3.80 10.96
CA LYS A 103 15.13 4.49 12.12
C LYS A 103 13.89 3.71 12.58
N LEU A 104 14.06 2.94 13.65
CA LEU A 104 12.93 2.36 14.36
C LEU A 104 12.26 3.45 15.19
N ILE A 105 10.93 3.46 15.20
CA ILE A 105 10.11 4.26 16.11
C ILE A 105 9.10 3.29 16.69
N GLU A 106 9.03 3.24 18.01
CA GLU A 106 8.01 2.50 18.73
C GLU A 106 6.83 3.44 19.00
N LEU A 107 5.62 2.98 18.68
CA LEU A 107 4.38 3.72 18.88
C LEU A 107 3.44 2.88 19.74
N VAL A 108 2.75 3.53 20.66
CA VAL A 108 1.60 2.94 21.38
C VAL A 108 0.33 3.57 20.81
N LEU A 109 -0.58 2.72 20.33
CA LEU A 109 -1.88 3.09 19.81
C LEU A 109 -2.99 2.65 20.77
N GLU A 110 -4.00 3.50 20.98
CA GLU A 110 -5.24 3.17 21.67
C GLU A 110 -6.43 3.13 20.70
N ASP A 111 -7.33 2.16 20.85
CA ASP A 111 -8.49 1.99 19.98
C ASP A 111 -9.35 3.27 20.05
N PRO A 112 -9.90 3.75 18.93
CA PRO A 112 -10.95 4.76 18.98
C PRO A 112 -12.18 4.08 19.61
N GLU A 113 -12.68 4.62 20.73
CA GLU A 113 -13.83 4.08 21.50
C GLU A 113 -14.93 3.42 20.67
#